data_AF-M0ZPJ9-F1
#
_entry.id   AF-M0ZPJ9-F1
#
_cell.length_a   1.000
_cell.length_b   1.000
_cell.length_c   1.000
_cell.angle_alpha   90.00
_cell.angle_beta   90.00
_cell.angle_gamma   90.00
#
_symmetry.space_group_name_H-M   'P 1'
#
loop_
_entity.id
_entity.type
_entity.pdbx_description
1 polymer ?
#
loop_
_entity_poly.entity_id
_entity_poly.type
_entity_poly.pdbx_seq_one_letter_code
_entity_poly.pdbx_strand_id
1 'polypeptide(L)' 'MDAVDPALKEGASRVELETMKALGFLAVSCLEERRQSRPSMKEVAEEIEYIITIATAKAIE' A
#
# COMPACT_ATOMS: atom_id res chain seq x y z
N MET A 1 -1.43 11.63 -3.71
CA MET A 1 -0.04 11.64 -3.22
C MET A 1 0.20 12.69 -2.15
N ASP A 2 -0.81 13.52 -1.86
CA ASP A 2 -0.67 14.65 -0.93
C ASP A 2 -0.72 14.22 0.54
N ALA A 3 -1.25 13.02 0.82
CA ALA A 3 -1.24 12.39 2.13
C ALA A 3 0.09 11.70 2.49
N VAL A 4 1.00 11.52 1.53
CA VAL A 4 2.34 10.94 1.78
C VAL A 4 3.30 12.08 2.07
N ASP A 5 4.06 11.95 3.15
CA ASP A 5 5.08 12.91 3.55
C ASP A 5 6.02 13.24 2.36
N PRO A 6 6.24 14.52 2.03
CA PRO A 6 7.20 14.93 1.01
C PRO A 6 8.58 14.28 1.13
N ALA A 7 9.09 14.08 2.34
CA ALA A 7 10.38 13.46 2.59
C ALA A 7 10.42 11.98 2.16
N LEU A 8 9.27 11.29 2.13
CA LEU A 8 9.14 9.92 1.65
C LEU A 8 8.97 9.84 0.13
N LYS A 9 8.61 10.96 -0.53
CA LYS A 9 8.48 11.04 -1.99
C LYS A 9 9.80 11.41 -2.67
N GLU A 10 10.66 12.14 -1.98
CA GLU A 10 11.96 12.56 -2.50
C GLU A 10 12.91 11.36 -2.64
N GLY A 11 13.45 11.15 -3.84
CA GLY A 11 14.34 10.02 -4.14
C GLY A 11 13.64 8.65 -4.30
N ALA A 12 12.33 8.58 -4.05
CA ALA A 12 11.57 7.35 -4.24
C ALA A 12 11.45 6.99 -5.72
N SER A 13 11.67 5.71 -6.02
CA SER A 13 11.44 5.16 -7.35
C SER A 13 9.95 5.08 -7.68
N ARG A 14 9.64 4.95 -8.97
CA ARG A 14 8.24 4.80 -9.42
C ARG A 14 7.54 3.61 -8.76
N VAL A 15 8.27 2.51 -8.52
CA VAL A 15 7.71 1.31 -7.87
C VAL A 15 7.35 1.62 -6.43
N GLU A 16 8.24 2.27 -5.68
CA GLU A 16 7.99 2.65 -4.28
C GLU A 16 6.82 3.63 -4.14
N LEU A 17 6.69 4.58 -5.07
CA LEU A 17 5.54 5.48 -5.10
C LEU A 17 4.23 4.74 -5.36
N GLU A 18 4.20 3.80 -6.30
CA GLU A 18 3.00 3.00 -6.55
C GLU A 18 2.67 2.04 -5.39
N THR A 19 3.66 1.47 -4.71
CA THR A 19 3.42 0.63 -3.52
C THR A 19 2.91 1.44 -2.33
N MET A 20 3.43 2.65 -2.10
CA MET A 20 2.87 3.58 -1.11
C MET A 20 1.39 3.92 -1.40
N LYS A 21 1.06 4.12 -2.67
CA LYS A 21 -0.31 4.38 -3.11
C LYS A 21 -1.22 3.17 -2.91
N ALA A 22 -0.75 1.97 -3.24
CA ALA A 22 -1.48 0.72 -3.01
C ALA A 22 -1.81 0.53 -1.53
N LEU A 23 -0.85 0.77 -0.65
CA LEU A 23 -1.06 0.71 0.80
C LEU A 23 -2.11 1.74 1.27
N GLY A 24 -2.08 2.95 0.70
CA GLY A 24 -3.10 3.97 0.95
C GLY A 24 -4.51 3.53 0.53
N PHE A 25 -4.66 2.86 -0.61
CA PHE A 25 -5.96 2.32 -1.03
C PHE A 25 -6.47 1.22 -0.10
N LEU A 26 -5.59 0.33 0.38
CA LEU A 26 -5.95 -0.67 1.37
C LEU A 26 -6.37 -0.02 2.71
N ALA A 27 -5.71 1.06 3.12
CA ALA A 27 -6.12 1.80 4.31
C ALA A 27 -7.53 2.41 4.15
N VAL A 28 -7.84 2.96 2.97
CA VAL A 28 -9.18 3.50 2.68
C VAL A 28 -10.24 2.39 2.69
N SER A 29 -9.96 1.22 2.10
CA SER A 29 -10.92 0.11 2.11
C SER A 29 -11.20 -0.43 3.53
N CYS A 30 -10.21 -0.39 4.41
CA CYS A 30 -10.38 -0.70 5.84
C CYS A 30 -11.34 0.28 6.57
N LEU A 31 -11.48 1.49 6.04
CA LEU A 31 -12.28 2.57 6.62
C LEU A 31 -13.68 2.72 5.98
N GLU A 32 -14.07 1.80 5.09
CA GLU A 32 -15.40 1.81 4.47
C GLU A 32 -16.52 1.98 5.50
N GLU A 33 -17.46 2.89 5.22
CA GLU A 33 -18.55 3.21 6.17
C GLU A 33 -19.39 1.97 6.48
N ARG A 34 -19.65 1.16 5.44
CA ARG A 34 -20.39 -0.10 5.57
C ARG A 34 -19.44 -1.20 6.02
N ARG A 35 -19.69 -1.76 7.21
CA ARG A 35 -18.87 -2.85 7.77
C ARG A 35 -18.71 -4.05 6.83
N GLN A 36 -19.75 -4.38 6.07
CA GLN A 36 -19.74 -5.48 5.10
C GLN A 36 -18.89 -5.21 3.85
N SER A 37 -18.50 -3.96 3.62
CA SER A 37 -17.61 -3.54 2.54
C SER A 37 -16.15 -3.49 2.98
N ARG A 38 -15.88 -3.61 4.29
CA ARG A 38 -14.51 -3.69 4.80
C ARG A 38 -13.93 -5.06 4.55
N PRO A 39 -12.65 -5.15 4.17
CA PRO A 39 -11.97 -6.43 4.06
C PRO A 39 -11.86 -7.10 5.43
N SER A 40 -11.79 -8.42 5.42
CA SER A 40 -11.36 -9.22 6.57
C SER A 40 -9.86 -9.02 6.84
N MET A 41 -9.43 -9.22 8.07
CA MET A 41 -7.99 -9.14 8.41
C MET A 41 -7.13 -10.16 7.64
N LYS A 42 -7.73 -11.25 7.15
CA LYS A 42 -7.05 -12.20 6.27
C LYS A 42 -6.73 -11.56 4.91
N GLU A 43 -7.72 -10.97 4.27
CA GLU A 43 -7.54 -10.26 2.99
C GLU A 43 -6.57 -9.09 3.14
N VAL A 44 -6.64 -8.36 4.27
CA VAL A 44 -5.68 -7.28 4.57
C VAL A 44 -4.25 -7.82 4.67
N ALA A 45 -4.04 -8.96 5.36
CA ALA A 45 -2.71 -9.55 5.49
C ALA A 45 -2.15 -10.01 4.14
N GLU A 46 -2.98 -10.68 3.33
CA GLU A 46 -2.62 -11.15 1.99
C GLU A 46 -2.25 -9.96 1.07
N GLU A 47 -3.00 -8.86 1.12
CA GLU A 47 -2.73 -7.67 0.32
C GLU A 47 -1.45 -6.95 0.76
N ILE A 48 -1.18 -6.86 2.07
CA ILE A 48 0.07 -6.29 2.58
C ILE A 48 1.27 -7.12 2.13
N GLU A 49 1.20 -8.45 2.23
CA GLU A 49 2.26 -9.35 1.79
C GLU A 49 2.55 -9.19 0.29
N TYR A 50 1.49 -9.05 -0.52
CA TYR A 50 1.61 -8.81 -1.96
C TYR A 50 2.32 -7.48 -2.26
N ILE A 51 1.91 -6.38 -1.60
CA ILE A 51 2.52 -5.05 -1.77
C ILE A 51 4.01 -5.07 -1.38
N ILE A 52 4.36 -5.73 -0.27
CA ILE A 52 5.75 -5.87 0.19
C ILE A 52 6.58 -6.68 -0.80
N THR A 53 6.02 -7.77 -1.33
CA THR A 53 6.70 -8.60 -2.34
C THR A 53 7.06 -7.77 -3.57
N ILE A 54 6.15 -6.92 -4.06
CA ILE A 54 6.43 -6.01 -5.19
C ILE A 54 7.50 -4.97 -4.83
N ALA A 55 7.39 -4.36 -3.65
CA ALA A 55 8.34 -3.34 -3.21
C ALA A 55 9.77 -3.89 -3.09
N THR A 56 9.91 -5.14 -2.63
CA THR A 56 11.19 -5.79 -2.37
C THR A 56 11.75 -6.59 -3.55
N ALA A 57 10.93 -6.93 -4.54
CA ALA A 57 11.35 -7.65 -5.75
C ALA A 57 12.48 -6.95 -6.52
N LYS A 58 12.63 -5.62 -6.37
CA LYS A 58 13.70 -4.84 -7.00
C LYS A 58 15.06 -4.95 -6.30
N ALA A 59 15.14 -5.54 -5.10
CA ALA A 59 16.39 -5.68 -4.35
C ALA A 59 17.25 -6.88 -4.81
N ILE A 60 16.83 -7.64 -5.82
CA ILE A 60 17.46 -8.90 -6.25
C ILE A 60 18.16 -8.79 -7.63
N GLU A 61 18.17 -7.61 -8.28
CA GLU A 61 18.95 -7.37 -9.52
C GLU A 61 20.25 -6.60 -9.29
#